data_AF-A0A1C4Y204-F1
#
_entry.id   AF-A0A1C4Y204-F1
#
_cell.length_a   1.000
_cell.length_b   1.000
_cell.length_c   1.000
_cell.angle_alpha   90.00
_cell.angle_beta   90.00
_cell.angle_gamma   90.00
#
_symmetry.space_group_name_H-M   'P 1'
#
loop_
_entity.id
_entity.type
_entity.pdbx_description
1 polymer ?
#
loop_
_entity_poly.entity_id
_entity_poly.type
_entity_poly.pdbx_seq_one_letter_code
_entity_poly.pdbx_strand_id
1 'polypeptide(L)'
;MYFGQLQAAVLDLVADAPLLRPGIRADVRDHIRAGEVGLAFETLCEFLYEDALPLSRAYYDRLEAMTVELEDVTSLHRLDELVT
;
A
#
# COMPACT_ATOMS: atom_id res chain seq x y z
N MET A 1 -15.83 0.99 -5.64
CA MET A 1 -15.08 1.36 -6.87
C MET A 1 -15.34 0.41 -8.05
N TYR A 2 -15.03 0.80 -9.30
CA TYR A 2 -14.79 -0.17 -10.40
C TYR A 2 -13.38 -0.76 -10.26
N PHE A 3 -13.18 -2.03 -10.62
CA PHE A 3 -11.90 -2.77 -10.44
C PHE A 3 -10.67 -2.03 -10.99
N GLY A 4 -10.78 -1.39 -12.16
CA GLY A 4 -9.67 -0.62 -12.75
C GLY A 4 -9.31 0.66 -11.98
N GLN A 5 -10.26 1.26 -11.27
CA GLN A 5 -9.99 2.43 -10.42
C GLN A 5 -9.21 2.03 -9.16
N LEU A 6 -9.51 0.85 -8.62
CA LEU A 6 -8.82 0.29 -7.45
C LEU A 6 -7.35 -0.03 -7.78
N GLN A 7 -7.10 -0.65 -8.94
CA GLN A 7 -5.74 -0.89 -9.44
C GLN A 7 -4.94 0.40 -9.58
N ALA A 8 -5.53 1.43 -10.19
CA ALA A 8 -4.85 2.72 -10.37
C ALA A 8 -4.51 3.37 -9.03
N ALA A 9 -5.41 3.31 -8.06
CA ALA A 9 -5.20 3.91 -6.75
C ALA A 9 -4.09 3.20 -5.95
N VAL A 10 -3.98 1.87 -6.02
CA VAL A 10 -2.86 1.14 -5.41
C VAL A 10 -1.54 1.46 -6.15
N LEU A 11 -1.55 1.59 -7.47
CA LEU A 11 -0.35 1.99 -8.23
C LEU A 11 0.15 3.39 -7.82
N ASP A 12 -0.75 4.33 -7.58
CA ASP A 12 -0.39 5.68 -7.11
C ASP A 12 0.22 5.64 -5.70
N LEU A 13 -0.31 4.81 -4.80
CA LEU A 13 0.30 4.59 -3.49
C LEU A 13 1.71 4.02 -3.62
N VAL A 14 1.90 3.00 -4.45
CA VAL A 14 3.23 2.40 -4.71
C VAL A 14 4.20 3.41 -5.31
N ALA A 15 3.73 4.36 -6.12
CA ALA A 15 4.56 5.41 -6.72
C ALA A 15 5.10 6.36 -5.64
N ASP A 16 4.26 6.76 -4.69
CA ASP A 16 4.59 7.72 -3.65
C ASP A 16 5.22 7.08 -2.39
N ALA A 17 5.19 5.75 -2.31
CA ALA A 17 5.68 5.00 -1.16
C ALA A 17 7.17 5.24 -0.85
N PRO A 18 7.53 5.58 0.40
CA PRO A 18 8.92 5.69 0.83
C PRO A 18 9.51 4.27 1.02
N LEU A 19 9.85 3.60 -0.08
CA LEU A 19 10.42 2.25 -0.07
C LEU A 19 11.94 2.31 -0.32
N LEU A 20 12.71 1.57 0.48
CA LEU A 20 14.18 1.50 0.34
C LEU A 20 14.61 0.40 -0.63
N ARG A 21 13.86 -0.70 -0.69
CA ARG A 21 14.28 -1.86 -1.47
C ARG A 21 13.86 -1.73 -2.94
N PRO A 22 14.81 -1.83 -3.89
CA PRO A 22 14.54 -1.57 -5.31
C PRO A 22 13.63 -2.62 -6.00
N GLY A 23 13.23 -3.69 -5.33
CA GLY A 23 12.35 -4.75 -5.89
C GLY A 23 10.87 -4.63 -5.56
N ILE A 24 10.53 -4.03 -4.41
CA ILE A 24 9.16 -4.09 -3.86
C ILE A 24 8.13 -3.46 -4.81
N ARG A 25 8.50 -2.36 -5.47
CA ARG A 25 7.62 -1.69 -6.42
C ARG A 25 7.30 -2.58 -7.63
N ALA A 26 8.21 -3.46 -8.02
CA ALA A 26 7.96 -4.43 -9.09
C ALA A 26 7.04 -5.55 -8.58
N ASP A 27 7.32 -6.09 -7.39
CA ASP A 27 6.53 -7.16 -6.77
C ASP A 27 5.06 -6.76 -6.59
N VAL A 28 4.81 -5.56 -6.04
CA VAL A 28 3.45 -5.03 -5.88
C VAL A 28 2.77 -4.81 -7.23
N ARG A 29 3.49 -4.36 -8.26
CA ARG A 29 2.94 -4.20 -9.62
C ARG A 29 2.57 -5.53 -10.26
N ASP A 30 3.31 -6.59 -9.96
CA ASP A 30 3.04 -7.92 -10.49
C ASP A 30 1.76 -8.52 -9.87
N HIS A 31 1.52 -8.33 -8.58
CA HIS A 31 0.24 -8.67 -7.96
C HIS A 31 -0.94 -7.92 -8.59
N ILE A 32 -0.79 -6.61 -8.87
CA ILE A 32 -1.84 -5.81 -9.53
C ILE A 32 -2.13 -6.36 -10.93
N ARG A 33 -1.10 -6.75 -11.69
CA ARG A 33 -1.24 -7.35 -13.04
C ARG A 33 -1.92 -8.71 -13.00
N ALA A 34 -1.69 -9.50 -11.94
CA ALA A 34 -2.38 -10.76 -11.70
C ALA A 34 -3.84 -10.58 -11.26
N GLY A 35 -4.27 -9.34 -10.99
CA GLY A 35 -5.60 -9.02 -10.48
C GLY A 35 -5.74 -9.14 -8.97
N GLU A 36 -4.64 -9.38 -8.26
CA GLU A 36 -4.57 -9.59 -6.81
C GLU A 36 -4.38 -8.25 -6.08
N VAL A 37 -5.34 -7.33 -6.23
CA VAL A 37 -5.16 -5.95 -5.75
C VAL A 37 -5.10 -5.84 -4.22
N GLY A 38 -5.87 -6.68 -3.50
CA GLY A 38 -5.80 -6.76 -2.04
C GLY A 38 -4.43 -7.22 -1.55
N LEU A 39 -3.90 -8.29 -2.15
CA LEU A 39 -2.57 -8.81 -1.83
C LEU A 39 -1.48 -7.78 -2.16
N ALA A 40 -1.58 -7.11 -3.31
CA ALA A 40 -0.66 -6.06 -3.69
C ALA A 40 -0.57 -4.95 -2.63
N PHE A 41 -1.73 -4.50 -2.13
CA PHE A 41 -1.79 -3.48 -1.10
C PHE A 41 -1.27 -3.99 0.26
N GLU A 42 -1.60 -5.23 0.64
CA GLU A 42 -1.11 -5.83 1.87
C GLU A 42 0.42 -5.98 1.87
N THR A 43 0.98 -6.46 0.77
CA THR A 43 2.43 -6.52 0.54
C THR A 43 3.08 -5.14 0.64
N LEU A 44 2.46 -4.10 0.07
CA LEU A 44 2.95 -2.73 0.23
C LEU A 44 2.99 -2.31 1.71
N CYS A 45 1.93 -2.55 2.46
CA CYS A 45 1.86 -2.20 3.88
C CYS A 45 2.90 -2.95 4.72
N GLU A 46 3.09 -4.25 4.48
CA GLU A 46 4.11 -5.05 5.17
C GLU A 46 5.51 -4.48 4.94
N PHE A 47 5.84 -4.16 3.70
CA PHE A 47 7.15 -3.61 3.40
C PHE A 47 7.39 -2.20 3.95
N LEU A 48 6.36 -1.35 3.98
CA LEU A 48 6.45 -0.05 4.64
C LEU A 48 6.77 -0.21 6.13
N TYR A 49 6.18 -1.23 6.78
CA TYR A 49 6.47 -1.56 8.16
C TYR A 49 7.89 -2.09 8.34
N GLU A 50 8.32 -3.02 7.47
CA GLU A 50 9.67 -3.60 7.52
C GLU A 50 10.78 -2.59 7.27
N ASP A 51 10.59 -1.65 6.35
CA ASP A 51 11.56 -0.59 6.08
C ASP A 51 11.60 0.45 7.24
N ALA A 52 10.60 0.43 8.13
CA ALA A 52 10.49 1.23 9.36
C ALA A 52 10.73 2.74 9.12
N LEU A 53 10.29 3.24 7.97
CA LEU A 53 10.47 4.62 7.58
C LEU A 53 9.32 5.50 8.09
N PRO A 54 9.58 6.76 8.46
CA PRO A 54 8.55 7.71 8.82
C PRO A 54 7.54 7.90 7.67
N LEU A 55 6.26 7.77 8.00
CA LEU A 55 5.15 8.00 7.09
C LEU A 55 4.55 9.37 7.39
N SER A 56 4.41 10.20 6.36
CA SER A 56 3.63 11.43 6.52
C SER A 56 2.17 11.08 6.80
N ARG A 57 1.51 11.87 7.66
CA ARG A 57 0.07 11.74 7.92
C ARG A 57 -0.77 11.70 6.64
N ALA A 58 -0.48 12.57 5.68
CA ALA A 58 -1.20 12.63 4.40
C ALA A 58 -1.09 11.34 3.57
N TYR A 59 0.07 10.67 3.62
CA TYR A 59 0.24 9.37 2.94
C TYR A 59 -0.50 8.27 3.69
N TYR A 60 -0.44 8.27 5.03
CA TYR A 60 -1.17 7.31 5.85
C TYR A 60 -2.69 7.42 5.68
N ASP A 61 -3.25 8.63 5.63
CA ASP A 61 -4.69 8.84 5.38
C ASP A 61 -5.12 8.26 4.01
N ARG A 62 -4.24 8.29 2.99
CA ARG A 62 -4.50 7.65 1.68
C ARG A 62 -4.49 6.12 1.77
N LEU A 63 -3.65 5.55 2.64
CA LEU A 63 -3.66 4.11 2.92
C LEU A 63 -4.95 3.71 3.65
N GLU A 64 -5.37 4.48 4.66
CA GLU A 64 -6.66 4.26 5.36
C GLU A 64 -7.86 4.32 4.42
N ALA A 65 -7.90 5.29 3.51
CA ALA A 65 -8.99 5.36 2.53
C ALA A 65 -9.05 4.11 1.64
N MET A 66 -7.91 3.45 1.38
CA MET A 66 -7.83 2.25 0.56
C MET A 66 -8.35 1.01 1.28
N THR A 67 -8.18 0.90 2.60
CA THR A 67 -8.65 -0.26 3.37
C THR A 67 -10.16 -0.33 3.48
N VAL A 68 -10.84 0.81 3.41
CA VAL A 68 -12.30 0.89 3.32
C VAL A 68 -12.80 0.26 2.01
N GLU A 69 -12.07 0.42 0.90
CA GLU A 69 -12.46 -0.14 -0.39
C GLU A 69 -12.02 -1.60 -0.58
N LEU A 70 -10.96 -2.05 0.11
CA LEU A 70 -10.39 -3.40 -0.03
C LEU A 70 -11.01 -4.45 0.90
N GLU A 71 -11.87 -4.05 1.85
CA GLU A 71 -12.49 -4.91 2.85
C GLU A 71 -11.44 -5.80 3.58
N ASP A 72 -10.93 -5.30 4.72
CA ASP A 72 -10.07 -6.04 5.66
C ASP A 72 -8.57 -6.09 5.29
N VAL A 73 -7.84 -5.01 5.62
CA VAL A 73 -6.38 -5.00 5.56
C VAL A 73 -5.79 -4.79 6.94
N THR A 74 -5.39 -5.89 7.57
CA THR A 74 -4.89 -5.89 8.95
C THR A 74 -3.50 -5.26 9.09
N SER A 75 -2.68 -5.32 8.03
CA SER A 75 -1.31 -4.81 8.02
C SER A 75 -1.21 -3.29 8.17
N LEU A 76 -2.28 -2.54 7.86
CA LEU A 76 -2.31 -1.08 8.04
C LEU A 76 -2.17 -0.67 9.51
N HIS A 77 -2.76 -1.41 10.44
CA HIS A 77 -2.73 -1.05 11.86
C HIS A 77 -1.33 -0.95 12.43
N ARG A 78 -0.36 -1.67 11.86
CA ARG A 78 1.04 -1.62 12.27
C ARG A 78 1.74 -0.34 11.81
N LEU A 79 1.22 0.32 10.78
CA LEU A 79 1.80 1.54 10.22
C LEU A 79 1.48 2.80 11.02
N ASP A 80 0.47 2.77 11.91
CA ASP A 80 0.13 3.90 12.80
C ASP A 80 1.34 4.30 13.67
N GLU A 81 2.15 3.33 14.08
CA GLU A 81 3.39 3.54 14.85
C GLU A 81 4.47 4.34 14.09
N LEU A 82 4.36 4.43 12.76
CA LEU A 82 5.33 5.08 11.88
C LEU A 82 4.88 6.48 11.43
N VAL A 83 3.69 6.93 11.82
CA VAL A 83 3.14 8.22 11.40
C VAL A 83 3.79 9.37 12.15
N THR A 84 4.30 10.37 11.42
CA THR A 84 4.96 11.58 11.96
C THR A 84 4.39 12.88 11.42
#